data_AF-A0A5E7IT30-F1
#
_entry.id   AF-A0A5E7IT30-F1
#
_cell.length_a   1.000
_cell.length_b   1.000
_cell.length_c   1.000
_cell.angle_alpha   90.00
_cell.angle_beta   90.00
_cell.angle_gamma   90.00
#
_symmetry.space_group_name_H-M   'P 1'
#
loop_
_entity.id
_entity.type
_entity.pdbx_description
1 polymer ?
#
loop_
_entity_poly.entity_id
_entity_poly.type
_entity_poly.pdbx_seq_one_letter_code
_entity_poly.pdbx_strand_id
1 'polypeptide(L)'
;MNTTQISQLEHDNRKQPPVSDSPQDTARAEWLYNAEEELLRSTGVSFQRRMNKPQGVTVDQFDLAVDEYVNNRLANCEVETPALGRLLISGARGNVDKNDVAELLGNSDHPLGKLGEIAEALLEPLADDALIAKAEDDEL
;
A
#
# COMPACT_ATOMS: atom_id res chain seq x y z
N MET A 1 9.05 -43.74 -16.61
CA MET A 1 8.52 -42.63 -15.80
C MET A 1 7.59 -41.83 -16.68
N ASN A 2 6.35 -41.59 -16.25
CA ASN A 2 5.34 -40.92 -17.08
C ASN A 2 5.51 -39.40 -16.96
N THR A 3 5.54 -38.69 -18.10
CA THR A 3 5.72 -37.23 -18.19
C THR A 3 4.74 -36.46 -17.30
N THR A 4 3.52 -36.97 -17.12
CA THR A 4 2.49 -36.41 -16.24
C THR A 4 2.92 -36.35 -14.77
N GLN A 5 3.69 -37.32 -14.29
CA GLN A 5 4.16 -37.37 -12.91
C GLN A 5 5.23 -36.29 -12.65
N ILE A 6 6.08 -36.03 -13.65
CA ILE A 6 7.11 -34.98 -13.59
C ILE A 6 6.45 -33.60 -13.56
N SER A 7 5.46 -33.36 -14.42
CA SER A 7 4.72 -32.10 -14.44
C SER A 7 3.89 -31.87 -13.17
N GLN A 8 3.35 -32.92 -12.54
CA GLN A 8 2.68 -32.81 -11.23
C GLN A 8 3.66 -32.43 -10.12
N LEU A 9 4.83 -33.06 -10.07
CA LEU A 9 5.90 -32.74 -9.11
C LEU A 9 6.40 -31.29 -9.26
N GLU A 10 6.53 -30.78 -10.49
CA GLU A 10 6.93 -29.39 -10.75
C GLU A 10 5.84 -28.36 -10.43
N HIS A 11 4.56 -28.77 -10.42
CA HIS A 11 3.45 -27.93 -9.97
C HIS A 11 3.35 -27.90 -8.44
N ASP A 12 3.49 -29.06 -7.79
CA ASP A 12 3.48 -29.18 -6.32
C ASP A 12 4.70 -28.53 -5.65
N ASN A 13 5.86 -28.52 -6.31
CA ASN A 13 7.06 -27.80 -5.85
C ASN A 13 6.98 -26.27 -6.09
N ARG A 14 5.96 -25.81 -6.83
CA ARG A 14 5.65 -24.39 -7.03
C ARG A 14 4.66 -23.84 -6.02
N LYS A 15 4.46 -24.55 -4.90
CA LYS A 15 3.80 -23.98 -3.71
C LYS A 15 4.49 -22.66 -3.40
N GLN A 16 3.69 -21.59 -3.38
CA GLN A 16 4.08 -20.29 -2.86
C GLN A 16 4.86 -20.52 -1.55
N PRO A 17 5.93 -19.75 -1.29
CA PRO A 17 6.62 -19.86 -0.01
C PRO A 17 5.56 -19.84 1.10
N PRO A 18 5.62 -20.78 2.06
CA PRO A 18 4.64 -20.81 3.13
C PRO A 18 4.62 -19.41 3.73
N VAL A 19 3.46 -18.76 3.68
CA VAL A 19 3.20 -17.59 4.51
C VAL A 19 3.55 -18.04 5.91
N SER A 20 4.59 -17.45 6.47
CA SER A 20 5.01 -17.73 7.82
C SER A 20 3.88 -17.21 8.70
N ASP A 21 3.02 -18.09 9.20
CA ASP A 21 1.93 -17.77 10.13
C ASP A 21 2.50 -17.51 11.55
N SER A 22 3.66 -16.85 11.65
CA SER A 22 4.21 -16.50 12.95
C SER A 22 3.37 -15.37 13.56
N PRO A 23 3.19 -15.35 14.89
CA PRO A 23 2.48 -14.23 15.54
C PRO A 23 3.07 -12.86 15.21
N GLN A 24 4.37 -12.80 14.93
CA GLN A 24 5.07 -11.57 14.53
C GLN A 24 4.68 -11.13 13.12
N ASP A 25 4.62 -12.07 12.16
CA ASP A 25 4.23 -11.78 10.78
C ASP A 25 2.77 -11.33 10.71
N THR A 26 1.88 -11.96 11.50
CA THR A 26 0.48 -11.54 11.63
C THR A 26 0.37 -10.13 12.23
N ALA A 27 1.08 -9.85 13.33
CA ALA A 27 1.07 -8.53 13.96
C ALA A 27 1.59 -7.44 13.01
N ARG A 28 2.61 -7.76 12.20
CA ARG A 28 3.15 -6.84 11.19
C ARG A 28 2.14 -6.54 10.09
N ALA A 29 1.48 -7.58 9.56
CA ALA A 29 0.47 -7.42 8.52
C ALA A 29 -0.75 -6.63 9.03
N GLU A 30 -1.22 -6.91 10.25
CA GLU A 30 -2.31 -6.14 10.88
C GLU A 30 -1.92 -4.69 11.11
N TRP A 31 -0.69 -4.41 11.56
CA TRP A 31 -0.22 -3.05 11.75
C TRP A 31 -0.19 -2.28 10.43
N LEU A 32 0.37 -2.88 9.37
CA LEU A 32 0.44 -2.26 8.04
C LEU A 32 -0.95 -1.93 7.50
N TYR A 33 -1.86 -2.90 7.49
CA TYR A 33 -3.21 -2.70 6.98
C TYR A 33 -3.94 -1.56 7.71
N ASN A 34 -3.83 -1.51 9.04
CA ASN A 34 -4.46 -0.45 9.83
C ASN A 34 -3.83 0.93 9.56
N ALA A 35 -2.50 1.00 9.46
CA ALA A 35 -1.78 2.23 9.17
C ALA A 35 -2.07 2.76 7.75
N GLU A 36 -2.20 1.88 6.77
CA GLU A 36 -2.65 2.23 5.42
C GLU A 36 -4.06 2.84 5.44
N GLU A 37 -4.99 2.22 6.17
CA GLU A 37 -6.35 2.78 6.31
C GLU A 37 -6.34 4.19 6.95
N GLU A 38 -5.43 4.46 7.89
CA GLU A 38 -5.26 5.80 8.48
C GLU A 38 -4.78 6.83 7.44
N LEU A 39 -3.84 6.46 6.57
CA LEU A 39 -3.39 7.32 5.46
C LEU A 39 -4.51 7.59 4.45
N LEU A 40 -5.26 6.55 4.07
CA LEU A 40 -6.39 6.68 3.12
C LEU A 40 -7.54 7.53 3.69
N ARG A 41 -7.62 7.69 5.02
CA ARG A 41 -8.56 8.60 5.71
C ARG A 41 -7.98 10.01 5.93
N SER A 42 -6.78 10.28 5.41
CA SER A 42 -6.06 11.56 5.55
C SER A 42 -5.73 11.94 7.01
N THR A 43 -5.41 10.96 7.85
CA THR A 43 -5.05 11.20 9.26
C THR A 43 -3.52 11.30 9.47
N GLY A 44 -2.72 10.64 8.62
CA GLY A 44 -1.30 10.43 8.89
C GLY A 44 -1.07 9.32 9.92
N VAL A 45 0.12 8.74 9.93
CA VAL A 45 0.55 7.69 10.87
C VAL A 45 1.75 8.19 11.65
N SER A 46 1.73 8.03 12.98
CA SER A 46 2.85 8.41 13.84
C SER A 46 2.98 7.45 15.02
N PHE A 47 4.21 7.06 15.34
CA PHE A 47 4.57 6.26 16.51
C PHE A 47 5.93 6.70 17.04
N GLN A 48 6.29 6.29 18.25
CA GLN A 48 7.56 6.69 18.85
C GLN A 48 8.16 5.57 19.69
N ARG A 49 9.37 5.16 19.33
CA ARG A 49 10.18 4.28 20.17
C ARG A 49 10.73 5.05 21.38
N ARG A 50 10.90 4.36 22.51
CA ARG A 50 11.44 4.91 23.74
C ARG A 50 12.79 5.58 23.49
N MET A 51 12.96 6.79 24.00
CA MET A 51 14.16 7.64 23.82
C MET A 51 14.52 8.01 22.37
N ASN A 52 13.67 7.72 21.38
CA ASN A 52 13.85 8.10 19.98
C ASN A 52 12.92 9.26 19.59
N LYS A 53 13.13 9.83 18.40
CA LYS A 53 12.22 10.81 17.82
C LYS A 53 10.96 10.11 17.29
N PRO A 54 9.80 10.79 17.24
CA PRO A 54 8.62 10.29 16.53
C PRO A 54 8.96 9.94 15.08
N GLN A 55 8.39 8.84 14.60
CA GLN A 55 8.52 8.32 13.25
C GLN A 55 7.12 8.10 12.66
N GLY A 56 7.01 8.06 11.33
CA GLY A 56 5.74 7.85 10.67
C GLY A 56 5.67 8.48 9.28
N VAL A 57 4.46 8.50 8.74
CA VAL A 57 4.14 9.04 7.42
C VAL A 57 3.08 10.12 7.59
N THR A 58 3.40 11.33 7.18
CA THR A 58 2.46 12.45 7.17
C THR A 58 1.52 12.38 5.97
N VAL A 59 0.39 13.08 6.04
CA VAL A 59 -0.55 13.20 4.92
C VAL A 59 0.15 13.79 3.69
N ASP A 60 0.93 14.86 3.86
CA ASP A 60 1.66 15.50 2.75
C ASP A 60 2.65 14.55 2.06
N GLN A 61 3.30 13.64 2.80
CA GLN A 61 4.19 12.64 2.22
C GLN A 61 3.42 11.60 1.40
N PHE A 62 2.25 11.18 1.89
CA PHE A 62 1.38 10.26 1.16
C PHE A 62 0.80 10.93 -0.11
N ASP A 63 0.29 12.15 0.01
CA ASP A 63 -0.23 12.92 -1.12
C ASP A 63 0.86 13.12 -2.20
N LEU A 64 2.08 13.46 -1.80
CA LEU A 64 3.21 13.60 -2.72
C LEU A 64 3.56 12.28 -3.42
N ALA A 65 3.52 11.14 -2.71
CA ALA A 65 3.77 9.84 -3.32
C ALA A 65 2.68 9.46 -4.34
N VAL A 66 1.42 9.81 -4.07
CA VAL A 66 0.31 9.64 -5.02
C VAL A 66 0.50 10.53 -6.26
N ASP A 67 0.89 11.79 -6.06
CA ASP A 67 1.20 12.72 -7.15
C ASP A 67 2.34 12.19 -8.03
N GLU A 68 3.45 11.77 -7.42
CA GLU A 68 4.59 11.19 -8.14
C GLU A 68 4.19 9.96 -8.95
N TYR A 69 3.40 9.06 -8.35
CA TYR A 69 2.91 7.86 -9.03
C TYR A 69 2.07 8.21 -10.27
N VAL A 70 1.05 9.06 -10.12
CA VAL A 70 0.15 9.43 -11.23
C VAL A 70 0.90 10.22 -12.31
N ASN A 71 1.79 11.14 -11.91
CA ASN A 71 2.61 11.91 -12.84
C ASN A 71 3.53 11.00 -13.69
N ASN A 72 4.14 10.00 -13.07
CA ASN A 72 4.98 9.03 -13.80
C ASN A 72 4.18 8.24 -14.82
N ARG A 73 2.98 7.76 -14.46
CA ARG A 73 2.10 7.06 -15.41
C ARG A 73 1.71 7.93 -16.60
N LEU A 74 1.38 9.20 -16.35
CA LEU A 74 1.05 10.15 -17.41
C LEU A 74 2.27 10.44 -18.30
N ALA A 75 3.45 10.66 -17.71
CA ALA A 75 4.69 10.90 -18.43
C ALA A 75 5.11 9.70 -19.30
N ASN A 76 4.83 8.49 -18.84
CA ASN A 76 5.09 7.24 -19.55
C ASN A 76 4.00 6.86 -20.57
N CYS A 77 2.98 7.70 -20.76
CA CYS A 77 1.83 7.42 -21.62
C CYS A 77 1.05 6.13 -21.26
N GLU A 78 1.01 5.76 -19.97
CA GLU A 78 0.27 4.59 -19.47
C GLU A 78 -1.24 4.87 -19.27
N VAL A 79 -1.65 6.13 -19.43
CA VAL A 79 -3.04 6.58 -19.39
C VAL A 79 -3.36 7.16 -20.76
N GLU A 80 -4.12 6.41 -21.56
CA GLU A 80 -4.40 6.76 -22.96
C GLU A 80 -5.54 7.77 -23.11
N THR A 81 -6.38 7.95 -22.08
CA THR A 81 -7.50 8.89 -22.14
C THR A 81 -7.19 10.19 -21.39
N PRO A 82 -7.98 11.27 -21.60
CA PRO A 82 -7.77 12.54 -20.89
C PRO A 82 -8.34 12.50 -19.46
N ALA A 83 -8.17 11.39 -18.73
CA ALA A 83 -8.75 11.16 -17.40
C ALA A 83 -8.42 12.28 -16.40
N LEU A 84 -7.17 12.77 -16.37
CA LEU A 84 -6.78 13.90 -15.51
C LEU A 84 -7.57 15.18 -15.87
N GLY A 85 -7.72 15.47 -17.16
CA GLY A 85 -8.49 16.62 -17.61
C GLY A 85 -9.97 16.53 -17.22
N ARG A 86 -10.58 15.35 -17.40
CA ARG A 86 -11.97 15.10 -16.98
C ARG A 86 -12.13 15.21 -15.46
N LEU A 87 -11.21 14.65 -14.69
CA LEU A 87 -11.19 14.72 -13.23
C LEU A 87 -11.13 16.17 -12.72
N LEU A 88 -10.26 17.00 -13.29
CA LEU A 88 -10.14 18.41 -12.89
C LEU A 88 -11.41 19.21 -13.22
N ILE A 89 -11.99 19.00 -14.40
CA ILE A 89 -13.24 19.67 -14.80
C ILE A 89 -14.41 19.23 -13.93
N SER A 90 -14.52 17.94 -13.62
CA SER A 90 -15.61 17.35 -12.85
C SER A 90 -15.50 17.70 -11.36
N GLY A 91 -14.29 17.64 -10.80
CA GLY A 91 -13.95 18.07 -9.45
C GLY A 91 -14.21 19.57 -9.22
N ALA A 92 -13.87 20.44 -10.17
CA ALA A 92 -14.18 21.88 -10.08
C ALA A 92 -15.69 22.18 -10.03
N ARG A 93 -16.53 21.22 -10.43
CA ARG A 93 -18.00 21.30 -10.37
C ARG A 93 -18.59 20.53 -9.17
N GLY A 94 -17.75 19.98 -8.30
CA GLY A 94 -18.15 19.20 -7.13
C GLY A 94 -18.65 17.80 -7.46
N ASN A 95 -18.33 17.25 -8.63
CA ASN A 95 -18.78 15.92 -9.05
C ASN A 95 -17.59 15.09 -9.57
N VAL A 96 -16.83 14.50 -8.66
CA VAL A 96 -15.68 13.64 -9.01
C VAL A 96 -16.16 12.30 -9.55
N ASP A 97 -15.74 11.95 -10.78
CA ASP A 97 -15.99 10.63 -11.35
C ASP A 97 -14.92 9.63 -10.89
N LYS A 98 -15.36 8.56 -10.21
CA LYS A 98 -14.47 7.51 -9.71
C LYS A 98 -13.79 6.72 -10.82
N ASN A 99 -14.37 6.69 -12.03
CA ASN A 99 -13.75 6.02 -13.17
C ASN A 99 -12.49 6.76 -13.64
N ASP A 100 -12.51 8.10 -13.64
CA ASP A 100 -11.33 8.91 -13.97
C ASP A 100 -10.21 8.68 -12.96
N VAL A 101 -10.56 8.60 -11.67
CA VAL A 101 -9.61 8.27 -10.60
C VAL A 101 -9.03 6.86 -10.80
N ALA A 102 -9.88 5.86 -11.06
CA ALA A 102 -9.44 4.49 -11.29
C ALA A 102 -8.53 4.36 -12.52
N GLU A 103 -8.78 5.14 -13.57
CA GLU A 103 -7.93 5.13 -14.77
C GLU A 103 -6.53 5.72 -14.48
N LEU A 104 -6.47 6.81 -13.72
CA LEU A 104 -5.21 7.46 -13.30
C LEU A 104 -4.40 6.61 -12.31
N LEU A 105 -5.07 5.84 -11.45
CA LEU A 105 -4.41 4.94 -10.52
C LEU A 105 -4.05 3.58 -11.15
N GLY A 106 -4.85 3.10 -12.09
CA GLY A 106 -4.67 1.78 -12.68
C GLY A 106 -5.08 0.65 -11.72
N ASN A 107 -4.93 -0.59 -12.21
CA ASN A 107 -5.30 -1.77 -11.44
C ASN A 107 -4.26 -2.07 -10.35
N SER A 108 -4.72 -2.63 -9.23
CA SER A 108 -3.89 -3.17 -8.17
C SER A 108 -4.57 -4.39 -7.58
N ASP A 109 -3.76 -5.39 -7.19
CA ASP A 109 -4.21 -6.57 -6.45
C ASP A 109 -4.25 -6.33 -4.93
N HIS A 110 -3.80 -5.16 -4.48
CA HIS A 110 -3.81 -4.77 -3.08
C HIS A 110 -5.26 -4.59 -2.57
N PRO A 111 -5.62 -5.05 -1.35
CA PRO A 111 -6.99 -5.00 -0.83
C PRO A 111 -7.57 -3.57 -0.74
N LEU A 112 -6.70 -2.58 -0.53
CA LEU A 112 -7.04 -1.16 -0.51
C LEU A 112 -6.80 -0.46 -1.88
N GLY A 113 -6.65 -1.23 -2.94
CA GLY A 113 -6.33 -0.74 -4.29
C GLY A 113 -4.96 -0.09 -4.37
N LYS A 114 -4.73 0.65 -5.47
CA LYS A 114 -3.41 1.26 -5.73
C LYS A 114 -2.97 2.26 -4.66
N LEU A 115 -3.91 2.98 -4.05
CA LEU A 115 -3.61 3.87 -2.93
C LEU A 115 -3.06 3.11 -1.73
N GLY A 116 -3.60 1.92 -1.46
CA GLY A 116 -3.06 1.02 -0.44
C GLY A 116 -1.64 0.56 -0.77
N GLU A 117 -1.37 0.14 -2.01
CA GLU A 117 -0.03 -0.26 -2.43
C GLU A 117 1.00 0.88 -2.28
N ILE A 118 0.61 2.13 -2.56
CA ILE A 118 1.46 3.31 -2.34
C ILE A 118 1.68 3.56 -0.84
N ALA A 119 0.62 3.44 -0.03
CA ALA A 119 0.70 3.59 1.42
C ALA A 119 1.60 2.51 2.05
N GLU A 120 1.41 1.24 1.66
CA GLU A 120 2.21 0.10 2.09
C GLU A 120 3.69 0.35 1.79
N ALA A 121 4.04 0.81 0.58
CA ALA A 121 5.43 1.09 0.22
C ALA A 121 6.10 2.17 1.11
N LEU A 122 5.34 3.15 1.61
CA LEU A 122 5.84 4.15 2.56
C LEU A 122 5.97 3.61 3.99
N LEU A 123 5.08 2.71 4.38
CA LEU A 123 4.93 2.21 5.75
C LEU A 123 5.75 0.94 6.02
N GLU A 124 5.99 0.11 5.00
CA GLU A 124 6.71 -1.16 5.10
C GLU A 124 8.06 -1.03 5.81
N PRO A 125 8.91 -0.02 5.51
CA PRO A 125 10.20 0.15 6.18
C PRO A 125 10.09 0.53 7.67
N LEU A 126 8.90 0.96 8.11
CA LEU A 126 8.64 1.47 9.47
C LEU A 126 7.97 0.42 10.37
N ALA A 127 7.46 -0.67 9.80
CA ALA A 127 6.60 -1.62 10.50
C ALA A 127 7.26 -2.26 11.73
N ASP A 128 8.51 -2.71 11.59
CA ASP A 128 9.23 -3.38 12.69
C ASP A 128 9.45 -2.41 13.87
N ASP A 129 9.82 -1.16 13.57
CA ASP A 129 10.03 -0.12 14.55
C ASP A 129 8.73 0.28 15.26
N ALA A 130 7.60 0.23 14.55
CA ALA A 130 6.28 0.49 15.12
C ALA A 130 5.82 -0.64 16.05
N LEU A 131 6.09 -1.90 15.71
CA LEU A 131 5.81 -3.03 16.60
C LEU A 131 6.65 -2.98 17.88
N ILE A 132 7.92 -2.56 17.77
CA ILE A 132 8.78 -2.34 18.95
C ILE A 132 8.22 -1.22 19.82
N ALA A 133 7.83 -0.09 19.22
CA ALA A 133 7.23 1.03 19.96
C ALA A 133 5.96 0.59 20.71
N LYS A 134 5.09 -0.20 20.04
CA LYS A 134 3.89 -0.76 20.67
C LYS A 134 4.22 -1.64 21.88
N ALA A 135 5.21 -2.54 21.75
CA ALA A 135 5.63 -3.38 22.86
C ALA A 135 6.23 -2.57 24.03
N GLU A 136 6.99 -1.52 23.73
CA GLU A 136 7.55 -0.61 24.75
C GLU A 136 6.48 0.19 25.51
N ASP A 137 5.37 0.51 24.85
CA ASP A 137 4.20 1.18 25.43
C ASP A 137 3.34 0.22 26.28
N ASP A 138 3.18 -1.04 25.85
CA ASP A 138 2.41 -2.07 26.57
C ASP A 138 3.08 -2.51 27.90
N GLU A 139 4.37 -2.20 28.10
CA GLU A 139 5.13 -2.47 29.33
C GLU A 139 4.98 -1.39 30.44
N LEU A 140 4.26 -0.29 30.17
CA LEU A 140 4.08 0.85 31.10
C LEU A 140 2.81 0.74 31.96
#